data_AF-A0A924N9J3-F1
#
_entry.id   AF-A0A924N9J3-F1
#
_cell.length_a   1.000
_cell.length_b   1.000
_cell.length_c   1.000
_cell.angle_alpha   90.00
_cell.angle_beta   90.00
_cell.angle_gamma   90.00
#
_symmetry.space_group_name_H-M   'P 1'
#
loop_
_entity.id
_entity.type
_entity.pdbx_description
1 polymer ?
#
loop_
_entity_poly.entity_id
_entity_poly.type
_entity_poly.pdbx_seq_one_letter_code
_entity_poly.pdbx_strand_id
1 'polypeptide(L)'
;GSLVGGAEWADAIARARRILDAASNRDRREQSRTALMQGSSKARGAFSTSLDALTTLLHERVRAAAERGNNSSANASARALDCVEAAKTRATGNVNPQLITSELIRQLERLVG
;
A
#
# COMPACT_ATOMS: atom_id res chain seq x y z
N GLY A 1 -12.40 -7.56 -22.37
CA GLY A 1 -11.69 -6.38 -21.86
C GLY A 1 -12.02 -6.09 -20.41
N SER A 2 -13.24 -5.63 -20.12
CA SER A 2 -13.65 -5.16 -18.78
C SER A 2 -13.57 -6.20 -17.65
N LEU A 3 -13.89 -7.48 -17.90
CA LEU A 3 -13.82 -8.53 -16.88
C LEU A 3 -12.39 -8.82 -16.38
N VAL A 4 -11.40 -8.76 -17.28
CA VAL A 4 -9.98 -9.00 -16.93
C VAL A 4 -9.45 -7.84 -16.06
N GLY A 5 -9.75 -6.59 -16.44
CA GLY A 5 -9.36 -5.43 -15.63
C GLY A 5 -10.03 -5.41 -14.24
N GLY A 6 -11.27 -5.91 -14.12
CA GLY A 6 -11.94 -6.05 -12.83
C GLY A 6 -11.25 -7.06 -11.90
N ALA A 7 -10.83 -8.20 -12.44
CA ALA A 7 -10.10 -9.22 -11.67
C ALA A 7 -8.71 -8.71 -11.24
N GLU A 8 -7.97 -8.06 -12.14
CA GLU A 8 -6.66 -7.45 -11.83
C GLU A 8 -6.76 -6.38 -10.73
N TRP A 9 -7.82 -5.57 -10.77
CA TRP A 9 -8.06 -4.56 -9.73
C TRP A 9 -8.44 -5.17 -8.39
N ALA A 10 -9.29 -6.20 -8.36
CA ALA A 10 -9.63 -6.92 -7.13
C ALA A 10 -8.38 -7.54 -6.47
N ASP A 11 -7.52 -8.13 -7.30
CA ASP A 11 -6.22 -8.66 -6.91
C ASP A 11 -5.26 -7.58 -6.36
N ALA A 12 -5.27 -6.40 -6.99
CA ALA A 12 -4.51 -5.24 -6.53
C ALA A 12 -5.00 -4.73 -5.17
N ILE A 13 -6.32 -4.64 -4.96
CA ILE A 13 -6.93 -4.31 -3.67
C ILE A 13 -6.52 -5.35 -2.61
N ALA A 14 -6.57 -6.64 -2.92
CA ALA A 14 -6.19 -7.69 -1.97
C ALA A 14 -4.71 -7.59 -1.57
N ARG A 15 -3.81 -7.22 -2.49
CA ARG A 15 -2.40 -6.95 -2.19
C ARG A 15 -2.23 -5.69 -1.35
N ALA A 16 -2.92 -4.61 -1.70
CA ALA A 16 -2.88 -3.35 -0.97
C ALA A 16 -3.34 -3.50 0.49
N ARG A 17 -4.43 -4.23 0.71
CA ARG A 17 -4.93 -4.56 2.06
C ARG A 17 -3.89 -5.31 2.87
N ARG A 18 -3.25 -6.35 2.30
CA ARG A 18 -2.17 -7.09 2.97
C ARG A 18 -1.00 -6.19 3.38
N ILE A 19 -0.60 -5.23 2.52
CA ILE A 19 0.45 -4.25 2.87
C ILE A 19 0.03 -3.39 4.06
N LEU A 20 -1.20 -2.88 4.05
CA LEU A 20 -1.73 -2.04 5.13
C LEU A 20 -1.89 -2.81 6.44
N ASP A 21 -2.41 -4.04 6.39
CA ASP A 21 -2.61 -4.91 7.54
C ASP A 21 -1.25 -5.29 8.17
N ALA A 22 -0.25 -5.62 7.35
CA ALA A 22 1.10 -5.90 7.82
C ALA A 22 1.74 -4.69 8.54
N ALA A 23 1.46 -3.48 8.06
CA ALA A 23 1.91 -2.26 8.72
C ALA A 23 1.18 -1.98 10.04
N SER A 24 -0.14 -2.18 10.09
CA SER A 24 -0.96 -1.89 11.28
C SER A 24 -0.81 -2.92 12.41
N ASN A 25 -0.55 -4.18 12.10
CA ASN A 25 -0.47 -5.24 13.12
C ASN A 25 0.89 -5.32 13.84
N ARG A 26 1.91 -4.57 13.40
CA ARG A 26 3.29 -4.58 13.94
C ARG A 26 3.95 -5.97 14.03
N ASP A 27 3.48 -6.93 13.26
CA ASP A 27 4.07 -8.26 13.18
C ASP A 27 5.22 -8.29 12.17
N ARG A 28 6.46 -8.24 12.67
CA ARG A 28 7.67 -8.25 11.83
C ARG A 28 7.77 -9.46 10.90
N ARG A 29 7.19 -10.62 11.25
CA ARG A 29 7.18 -11.80 10.37
C ARG A 29 6.26 -11.55 9.18
N GLU A 30 5.06 -11.04 9.44
CA GLU A 30 4.07 -10.74 8.40
C GLU A 30 4.52 -9.58 7.50
N GLN A 31 5.16 -8.56 8.06
CA GLN A 31 5.80 -7.48 7.31
C GLN A 31 6.85 -8.02 6.32
N SER A 32 7.74 -8.88 6.80
CA SER A 32 8.81 -9.47 5.98
C SER A 32 8.23 -10.39 4.89
N ARG A 33 7.23 -11.22 5.25
CA ARG A 33 6.52 -12.10 4.32
C ARG A 33 5.83 -11.29 3.21
N THR A 34 5.10 -10.24 3.59
CA THR A 34 4.36 -9.38 2.65
C THR A 34 5.28 -8.69 1.65
N ALA A 35 6.46 -8.24 2.11
CA ALA A 35 7.45 -7.65 1.21
C ALA A 35 8.02 -8.68 0.22
N LEU A 36 8.39 -9.88 0.68
CA LEU A 36 8.93 -10.94 -0.18
C LEU A 36 7.92 -11.39 -1.24
N MET A 37 6.62 -11.40 -0.90
CA MET A 37 5.53 -11.80 -1.81
C MET A 37 5.33 -10.89 -3.02
N GLN A 38 5.92 -9.69 -3.05
CA GLN A 38 5.82 -8.81 -4.23
C GLN A 38 6.62 -9.31 -5.43
N GLY A 39 7.48 -10.31 -5.24
CA GLY A 39 8.27 -10.92 -6.31
C GLY A 39 9.33 -9.98 -6.89
N SER A 40 9.95 -10.41 -8.00
CA SER A 40 10.99 -9.66 -8.70
C SER A 40 10.47 -9.01 -9.99
N SER A 41 11.38 -8.45 -10.80
CA SER A 41 11.18 -7.54 -11.94
C SER A 41 10.00 -7.81 -12.91
N LYS A 42 9.49 -9.04 -13.02
CA LYS A 42 8.33 -9.38 -13.89
C LYS A 42 6.97 -9.00 -13.29
N ALA A 43 6.90 -8.61 -12.01
CA ALA A 43 5.66 -8.23 -11.33
C ALA A 43 5.39 -6.70 -11.27
N ARG A 44 6.18 -5.88 -11.97
CA ARG A 44 6.12 -4.41 -11.87
C ARG A 44 4.75 -3.81 -12.15
N GLY A 45 4.04 -4.30 -13.17
CA GLY A 45 2.69 -3.83 -13.49
C GLY A 45 1.72 -4.07 -12.32
N ALA A 46 1.62 -5.32 -11.87
CA ALA A 46 0.76 -5.69 -10.74
C ALA A 46 1.15 -4.99 -9.44
N PHE A 47 2.45 -4.75 -9.22
CA PHE A 47 2.94 -3.98 -8.08
C PHE A 47 2.48 -2.53 -8.15
N SER A 48 2.68 -1.83 -9.28
CA SER A 48 2.19 -0.45 -9.45
C SER A 48 0.68 -0.36 -9.27
N THR A 49 -0.10 -1.29 -9.85
CA THR A 49 -1.56 -1.35 -9.65
C THR A 49 -1.92 -1.53 -8.17
N SER A 50 -1.13 -2.31 -7.41
CA SER A 50 -1.37 -2.44 -5.97
C SER A 50 -1.06 -1.16 -5.18
N LEU A 51 -0.10 -0.35 -5.62
CA LEU A 51 0.16 0.98 -5.03
C LEU A 51 -0.99 1.94 -5.34
N ASP A 52 -1.58 1.87 -6.54
CA ASP A 52 -2.77 2.65 -6.87
C ASP A 52 -3.99 2.24 -6.03
N ALA A 53 -4.19 0.94 -5.84
CA ALA A 53 -5.23 0.43 -4.95
C ALA A 53 -4.99 0.87 -3.49
N LEU A 54 -3.73 0.93 -3.05
CA LEU A 54 -3.38 1.43 -1.71
C LEU A 54 -3.72 2.92 -1.55
N THR A 55 -3.50 3.74 -2.58
CA THR A 55 -3.96 5.14 -2.62
C THR A 55 -5.48 5.22 -2.46
N THR A 56 -6.25 4.39 -3.16
CA THR A 56 -7.73 4.35 -3.01
C THR A 56 -8.15 4.02 -1.58
N LEU A 57 -7.58 2.97 -0.97
CA LEU A 57 -7.91 2.57 0.41
C LEU A 57 -7.57 3.66 1.44
N LEU A 58 -6.45 4.35 1.26
CA LEU A 58 -6.05 5.43 2.16
C LEU A 58 -6.94 6.67 2.01
N HIS A 59 -7.36 7.02 0.79
CA HIS A 59 -8.36 8.08 0.58
C HIS A 59 -9.69 7.76 1.26
N GLU A 60 -10.18 6.52 1.13
CA GLU A 60 -11.38 6.05 1.84
C GLU A 60 -11.21 6.18 3.37
N ARG A 61 -10.03 5.83 3.89
CA ARG A 61 -9.73 5.93 5.33
C ARG A 61 -9.66 7.39 5.80
N VAL A 62 -9.06 8.29 5.03
CA VAL A 62 -9.06 9.75 5.30
C VAL A 62 -10.48 10.26 5.39
N ARG A 63 -11.30 9.96 4.37
CA ARG A 63 -12.71 10.39 4.32
C ARG A 63 -13.50 9.88 5.52
N ALA A 64 -13.41 8.58 5.80
CA ALA A 64 -14.13 7.97 6.91
C ALA A 64 -13.67 8.51 8.28
N ALA A 65 -12.38 8.83 8.44
CA ALA A 65 -11.88 9.45 9.67
C ALA A 65 -12.36 10.89 9.83
N ALA A 66 -12.38 11.68 8.75
CA ALA A 66 -12.88 13.05 8.74
C ALA A 66 -14.40 13.11 9.05
N GLU A 67 -15.19 12.23 8.43
CA GLU A 67 -16.64 12.11 8.70
C GLU A 67 -16.94 11.77 10.18
N ARG A 68 -16.02 11.04 10.84
CA ARG A 68 -16.11 10.70 12.28
C ARG A 68 -15.49 11.75 13.21
N GLY A 69 -14.98 12.86 12.68
CA GLY A 69 -14.25 13.87 13.47
C GLY A 69 -12.91 13.41 14.04
N ASN A 70 -12.36 12.27 13.57
CA ASN A 70 -11.07 11.76 14.01
C ASN A 70 -9.94 12.37 13.17
N ASN A 71 -9.62 13.63 13.46
CA ASN A 71 -8.60 14.40 12.73
C ASN A 71 -7.21 13.77 12.81
N SER A 72 -6.87 13.10 13.92
CA SER A 72 -5.59 12.41 14.07
C SER A 72 -5.46 11.26 13.07
N SER A 73 -6.48 10.39 12.98
CA SER A 73 -6.49 9.28 12.02
C SER A 73 -6.56 9.75 10.57
N ALA A 74 -7.28 10.84 10.30
CA ALA A 74 -7.32 11.46 8.97
C ALA A 74 -5.92 11.95 8.55
N ASN A 75 -5.22 12.69 9.43
CA ASN A 75 -3.87 13.19 9.16
C ASN A 75 -2.84 12.06 9.01
N ALA A 76 -2.91 11.04 9.87
CA ALA A 76 -2.08 9.84 9.75
C ALA A 76 -2.25 9.15 8.38
N SER A 77 -3.50 8.99 7.93
CA SER A 77 -3.82 8.38 6.64
C SER A 77 -3.41 9.26 5.45
N ALA A 78 -3.49 10.59 5.61
CA ALA A 78 -3.01 11.54 4.61
C ALA A 78 -1.48 11.48 4.45
N ARG A 79 -0.72 11.43 5.54
CA ARG A 79 0.74 11.24 5.49
C ARG A 79 1.13 9.88 4.90
N ALA A 80 0.32 8.85 5.14
CA ALA A 80 0.53 7.55 4.53
C ALA A 80 0.39 7.61 3.00
N LEU A 81 -0.51 8.45 2.46
CA LEU A 81 -0.61 8.68 1.01
C LEU A 81 0.71 9.22 0.44
N ASP A 82 1.34 10.18 1.11
CA ASP A 82 2.63 10.74 0.66
C ASP A 82 3.71 9.66 0.54
N CYS A 83 3.76 8.71 1.49
CA CYS A 83 4.67 7.57 1.44
C CYS A 83 4.38 6.65 0.24
N VAL A 84 3.10 6.44 -0.10
CA VAL A 84 2.70 5.62 -1.25
C VAL A 84 3.07 6.30 -2.57
N GLU A 85 2.89 7.62 -2.69
CA GLU A 85 3.28 8.36 -3.90
C GLU A 85 4.81 8.37 -4.10
N ALA A 86 5.58 8.46 -3.01
CA ALA A 86 7.03 8.27 -3.07
C ALA A 86 7.41 6.85 -3.51
N ALA A 87 6.68 5.83 -3.05
CA ALA A 87 6.87 4.44 -3.47
C ALA A 87 6.54 4.24 -4.96
N LYS A 88 5.47 4.85 -5.47
CA LYS A 88 5.11 4.83 -6.90
C LYS A 88 6.20 5.46 -7.75
N THR A 89 6.72 6.62 -7.32
CA THR A 89 7.84 7.28 -7.99
C THR A 89 9.07 6.38 -8.08
N ARG A 90 9.36 5.58 -7.05
CA ARG A 90 10.48 4.61 -7.08
C ARG A 90 10.17 3.38 -7.94
N ALA A 91 8.90 2.99 -8.04
CA ALA A 91 8.44 1.86 -8.84
C ALA A 91 8.58 2.10 -10.35
N THR A 92 8.55 3.36 -10.81
CA THR A 92 8.85 3.71 -12.21
C THR A 92 10.33 3.50 -12.56
N GLY A 93 11.22 3.58 -11.57
CA GLY A 93 12.65 3.28 -11.71
C GLY A 93 12.95 1.78 -11.68
N ASN A 94 14.24 1.41 -11.62
CA ASN A 94 14.68 0.01 -11.57
C ASN A 94 14.82 -0.57 -10.16
N VAL A 95 14.04 -0.05 -9.21
CA VAL A 95 14.10 -0.50 -7.81
C VAL A 95 13.27 -1.77 -7.63
N ASN A 96 13.79 -2.71 -6.85
CA ASN A 96 13.11 -3.97 -6.55
C ASN A 96 11.81 -3.74 -5.73
N PRO A 97 10.63 -4.23 -6.19
CA PRO A 97 9.36 -4.13 -5.46
C PRO A 97 9.41 -4.60 -4.00
N GLN A 98 10.20 -5.63 -3.68
CA GLN A 98 10.36 -6.14 -2.32
C GLN A 98 11.03 -5.10 -1.40
N LEU A 99 12.02 -4.37 -1.91
CA LEU A 99 12.71 -3.32 -1.17
C LEU A 99 11.80 -2.11 -0.95
N ILE A 100 11.09 -1.68 -2.00
CA ILE A 100 10.10 -0.60 -1.90
C ILE A 100 9.05 -0.96 -0.85
N THR A 101 8.51 -2.18 -0.92
CA THR A 101 7.45 -2.63 0.00
C THR A 101 7.94 -2.76 1.43
N SER A 102 9.15 -3.30 1.64
CA SER A 102 9.76 -3.38 2.97
C SER A 102 9.91 -1.99 3.60
N GLU A 103 10.31 -0.99 2.82
CA GLU A 103 10.46 0.37 3.28
C GLU A 103 9.11 1.04 3.53
N LEU A 104 8.16 0.88 2.60
CA LEU A 104 6.81 1.41 2.71
C LEU A 104 6.11 0.88 3.96
N ILE A 105 6.17 -0.43 4.23
CA ILE A 105 5.58 -1.03 5.43
C ILE A 105 6.12 -0.39 6.71
N ARG A 106 7.44 -0.15 6.80
CA ARG A 106 8.04 0.53 7.97
C ARG A 106 7.60 1.98 8.12
N GLN A 107 7.39 2.69 7.00
CA GLN A 107 6.89 4.07 7.02
C GLN A 107 5.42 4.09 7.48
N LEU A 108 4.60 3.20 6.92
CA LEU A 108 3.18 3.04 7.27
C LEU A 108 3.01 2.65 8.75
N GLU A 109 3.81 1.71 9.26
CA GLU A 109 3.76 1.29 10.67
C GLU A 109 3.89 2.47 11.64
N ARG A 110 4.75 3.46 11.31
CA ARG A 110 4.95 4.66 12.14
C ARG A 110 3.78 5.64 12.09
N LEU A 111 2.96 5.57 11.06
CA LEU A 111 1.86 6.50 10.81
C LEU A 111 0.52 5.91 11.26
N VAL A 112 0.27 4.64 10.96
CA VAL A 112 -1.04 3.99 11.12
C VAL A 112 -1.05 2.80 12.07
N GLY A 113 0.10 2.42 12.65
CA GLY A 113 0.22 1.36 13.64
C GLY A 113 0.20 1.86 15.08
#